data_AF-A0A836KVC7-F1
#
_entry.id   AF-A0A836KVC7-F1
#
_cell.length_a   1.000
_cell.length_b   1.000
_cell.length_c   1.000
_cell.angle_alpha   90.00
_cell.angle_beta   90.00
_cell.angle_gamma   90.00
#
_symmetry.space_group_name_H-M   'P 1'
#
loop_
_entity.id
_entity.type
_entity.pdbx_description
1 polymer ?
#
loop_
_entity_poly.entity_id
_entity_poly.type
_entity_poly.pdbx_seq_one_letter_code
_entity_poly.pdbx_strand_id
1 'polypeptide(L)'
;MYSDGERKTVSELQREAEATRREIIEEAQRLERIKKATAKTQFSIDQLFRFFAREVETDEEKTTLVDLLVSNPPDLHIERVPVLPVVVAIANGRMSNARRIYTTDNALLDDSTFIFLVHTLRFSPQASQIDFLDISGTRVTERGMCFVLEMMIERNTPFTLIAKRLLIPSSEAEAVRDRYASLMNMLREKKRCYFIQE
;
A
#
# COMPACT_ATOMS: atom_id res chain seq x y z
N MET A 1 27.58 -52.96 -43.08
CA MET A 1 27.89 -51.62 -43.60
C MET A 1 26.66 -50.75 -43.38
N TYR A 2 26.86 -49.71 -42.57
CA TYR A 2 26.07 -48.52 -42.23
C TYR A 2 24.61 -48.36 -42.71
N SER A 3 23.76 -48.14 -41.71
CA SER A 3 22.41 -47.56 -41.69
C SER A 3 22.18 -46.41 -42.68
N ASP A 4 21.24 -46.59 -43.61
CA ASP A 4 20.77 -45.56 -44.55
C ASP A 4 19.33 -45.09 -44.19
N GLY A 5 18.95 -45.16 -42.91
CA GLY A 5 17.62 -44.78 -42.40
C GLY A 5 17.46 -43.32 -41.98
N GLU A 6 18.50 -42.48 -42.11
CA GLU A 6 18.52 -41.12 -41.53
C GLU A 6 18.92 -40.01 -42.52
N ARG A 7 19.00 -40.29 -43.83
CA ARG A 7 19.35 -39.26 -44.83
C ARG A 7 18.10 -38.59 -45.38
N LYS A 8 17.69 -37.50 -44.75
CA LYS A 8 16.68 -36.58 -45.30
C LYS A 8 17.12 -36.06 -46.66
N THR A 9 16.19 -36.00 -47.61
CA THR A 9 16.45 -35.40 -48.91
C THR A 9 16.62 -33.89 -48.78
N VAL A 10 17.35 -33.26 -49.70
CA VAL A 10 17.55 -31.80 -49.70
C VAL A 10 16.20 -31.04 -49.71
N SER A 11 15.17 -31.61 -50.34
CA SER A 11 13.81 -31.04 -50.35
C SER A 11 13.11 -31.12 -49.00
N GLU A 12 13.28 -32.21 -48.24
CA GLU A 12 12.75 -32.34 -46.87
C GLU A 12 13.43 -31.37 -45.92
N LEU A 13 14.76 -31.21 -46.03
CA LEU A 13 15.50 -30.21 -45.27
C LEU A 13 15.08 -28.77 -45.61
N GLN A 14 14.82 -28.48 -46.89
CA GLN A 14 14.29 -27.18 -47.31
C GLN A 14 12.89 -26.92 -46.76
N ARG A 15 12.01 -27.92 -46.77
CA ARG A 15 10.65 -27.80 -46.24
C ARG A 15 10.65 -27.61 -44.72
N GLU A 16 11.49 -28.33 -44.00
CA GLU A 16 11.67 -28.15 -42.55
C GLU A 16 12.28 -26.79 -42.22
N ALA A 17 13.26 -26.33 -42.99
CA ALA A 17 13.84 -25.01 -42.83
C ALA A 17 12.83 -23.88 -43.09
N GLU A 18 11.97 -24.04 -44.10
CA GLU A 18 10.87 -23.09 -44.37
C GLU A 18 9.80 -23.10 -43.28
N ALA A 19 9.42 -24.27 -42.77
CA ALA A 19 8.47 -24.39 -41.66
C ALA A 19 9.03 -23.72 -40.40
N THR A 20 10.28 -24.03 -40.04
CA THR A 20 10.98 -23.41 -38.90
C THR A 20 11.09 -21.90 -39.09
N ARG A 21 11.37 -21.42 -40.31
CA ARG A 21 11.43 -19.98 -40.60
C ARG A 21 10.08 -19.30 -40.41
N ARG A 22 8.97 -19.94 -40.78
CA ARG A 22 7.62 -19.41 -40.52
C ARG A 22 7.32 -19.35 -39.02
N GLU A 23 7.64 -20.40 -38.27
CA GLU A 23 7.48 -20.43 -36.82
C GLU A 23 8.29 -19.32 -36.13
N ILE A 24 9.55 -19.11 -36.54
CA ILE A 24 10.39 -18.01 -36.02
C ILE A 24 9.74 -16.64 -36.30
N ILE A 25 9.18 -16.45 -37.50
CA ILE A 25 8.51 -15.18 -37.85
C ILE A 25 7.25 -14.98 -37.00
N GLU A 26 6.46 -16.03 -36.80
CA GLU A 26 5.24 -15.97 -35.98
C GLU A 26 5.55 -15.68 -34.51
N GLU A 27 6.55 -16.35 -33.93
CA GLU A 27 6.96 -16.07 -32.55
C GLU A 27 7.62 -14.68 -32.41
N ALA A 28 8.39 -14.22 -33.39
CA ALA A 28 8.90 -12.84 -33.39
C ALA A 28 7.76 -11.80 -33.39
N GLN A 29 6.71 -12.04 -34.18
CA GLN A 29 5.52 -11.17 -34.17
C GLN A 29 4.76 -11.24 -32.84
N ARG A 30 4.67 -12.42 -32.23
CA ARG A 30 4.04 -12.61 -30.92
C ARG A 30 4.80 -11.87 -29.83
N LEU A 31 6.13 -12.00 -29.80
CA LEU A 31 7.01 -11.29 -28.87
C LEU A 31 6.87 -9.78 -29.02
N GLU A 32 6.80 -9.26 -30.24
CA GLU A 32 6.60 -7.83 -30.48
C GLU A 32 5.23 -7.34 -29.98
N ARG A 33 4.16 -8.13 -30.12
CA ARG A 33 2.84 -7.81 -29.55
C ARG A 33 2.88 -7.79 -28.03
N ILE A 34 3.54 -8.77 -27.40
CA ILE A 34 3.72 -8.82 -25.95
C ILE A 34 4.50 -7.60 -25.48
N LYS A 35 5.62 -7.25 -26.13
CA LYS A 35 6.42 -6.08 -25.80
C LYS A 35 5.61 -4.79 -25.83
N LYS A 36 4.78 -4.59 -26.87
CA LYS A 36 3.87 -3.42 -26.95
C LYS A 36 2.83 -3.42 -25.84
N ALA A 37 2.25 -4.56 -25.51
CA ALA A 37 1.28 -4.67 -24.42
C ALA A 37 1.93 -4.36 -23.07
N THR A 38 3.11 -4.91 -22.79
CA THR A 38 3.88 -4.64 -21.57
C THR A 38 4.24 -3.16 -21.45
N ALA A 39 4.68 -2.51 -22.53
CA ALA A 39 4.98 -1.08 -22.53
C ALA A 39 3.72 -0.23 -22.22
N LYS A 40 2.56 -0.60 -22.76
CA LYS A 40 1.29 0.06 -22.46
C LYS A 40 0.90 -0.12 -20.99
N THR A 41 1.04 -1.32 -20.45
CA THR A 41 0.77 -1.60 -19.03
C THR A 41 1.70 -0.81 -18.12
N GLN A 42 3.00 -0.79 -18.41
CA GLN A 42 3.97 0.00 -17.65
C GLN A 42 3.62 1.48 -17.67
N PHE A 43 3.27 2.03 -18.84
CA PHE A 43 2.80 3.40 -18.94
C PHE A 43 1.59 3.67 -18.05
N SER A 44 0.60 2.78 -18.03
CA SER A 44 -0.58 2.92 -17.15
C SER A 44 -0.20 2.85 -15.66
N ILE A 45 0.72 1.94 -15.28
CA ILE A 45 1.24 1.85 -13.91
C ILE A 45 1.92 3.16 -13.50
N ASP A 46 2.78 3.70 -14.36
CA ASP A 46 3.47 4.96 -14.10
C ASP A 46 2.49 6.13 -13.93
N GLN A 47 1.40 6.16 -14.70
CA GLN A 47 0.34 7.16 -14.50
C GLN A 47 -0.36 7.00 -13.15
N LEU A 48 -0.64 5.75 -12.71
CA LEU A 48 -1.24 5.51 -11.40
C LEU A 48 -0.35 6.00 -10.26
N PHE A 49 0.97 5.75 -10.34
CA PHE A 49 1.92 6.31 -9.38
C PHE A 49 1.87 7.84 -9.35
N ARG A 50 1.81 8.50 -10.51
CA ARG A 50 1.71 9.97 -10.58
C ARG A 50 0.46 10.53 -9.89
N PHE A 51 -0.65 9.80 -9.90
CA PHE A 51 -1.91 10.26 -9.30
C PHE A 51 -2.05 9.92 -7.82
N PHE A 52 -1.63 8.72 -7.41
CA PHE A 52 -1.91 8.19 -6.07
C PHE A 52 -0.70 8.16 -5.14
N ALA A 53 0.52 8.25 -5.68
CA ALA A 53 1.78 8.08 -4.96
C ALA A 53 2.84 9.01 -5.57
N ARG A 54 2.51 10.29 -5.72
CA ARG A 54 3.38 11.29 -6.37
C ARG A 54 4.73 11.44 -5.66
N GLU A 55 4.75 11.13 -4.37
CA GLU A 55 5.89 11.20 -3.48
C GLU A 55 6.90 10.07 -3.70
N VAL A 56 6.54 9.05 -4.50
CA VAL A 56 7.44 7.96 -4.89
C VAL A 56 8.23 8.39 -6.12
N GLU A 57 9.51 8.69 -5.93
CA GLU A 57 10.38 9.20 -6.99
C GLU A 57 11.30 8.11 -7.55
N THR A 58 11.69 7.15 -6.72
CA THR A 58 12.65 6.09 -7.08
C THR A 58 11.96 4.79 -7.48
N ASP A 59 12.61 3.97 -8.32
CA ASP A 59 12.06 2.67 -8.73
C ASP A 59 12.07 1.66 -7.56
N GLU A 60 13.00 1.80 -6.62
CA GLU A 60 13.02 1.02 -5.38
C GLU A 60 11.78 1.29 -4.50
N GLU A 61 11.37 2.56 -4.35
CA GLU A 61 10.16 2.94 -3.61
C GLU A 61 8.89 2.44 -4.32
N LYS A 62 8.84 2.50 -5.66
CA LYS A 62 7.72 1.92 -6.44
C LYS A 62 7.60 0.43 -6.20
N THR A 63 8.73 -0.28 -6.28
CA THR A 63 8.79 -1.73 -6.07
C THR A 63 8.33 -2.07 -4.65
N THR A 64 8.84 -1.35 -3.65
CA THR A 64 8.45 -1.53 -2.25
C THR A 64 6.95 -1.32 -2.04
N LEU A 65 6.36 -0.27 -2.64
CA LEU A 65 4.92 -0.05 -2.55
C LEU A 65 4.12 -1.17 -3.23
N VAL A 66 4.53 -1.60 -4.43
CA VAL A 66 3.84 -2.70 -5.14
C VAL A 66 3.91 -4.00 -4.35
N ASP A 67 5.08 -4.34 -3.82
CA ASP A 67 5.28 -5.54 -3.02
C ASP A 67 4.39 -5.52 -1.78
N LEU A 68 4.28 -4.38 -1.09
CA LEU A 68 3.37 -4.20 0.03
C LEU A 68 1.90 -4.38 -0.39
N LEU A 69 1.49 -3.78 -1.50
CA LEU A 69 0.11 -3.85 -2.01
C LEU A 69 -0.29 -5.26 -2.45
N VAL A 70 0.66 -6.11 -2.86
CA VAL A 70 0.40 -7.47 -3.35
C VAL A 70 0.56 -8.54 -2.27
N SER A 71 1.40 -8.32 -1.26
CA SER A 71 1.77 -9.35 -0.26
C SER A 71 0.70 -9.63 0.81
N ASN A 72 -0.26 -8.72 1.04
CA ASN A 72 -1.32 -8.83 2.07
C ASN A 72 -0.82 -9.38 3.43
N PRO A 73 0.20 -8.75 4.05
CA PRO A 73 0.75 -9.22 5.31
C PRO A 73 -0.15 -8.82 6.50
N PRO A 74 -0.06 -9.52 7.64
CA PRO A 74 -0.75 -9.11 8.86
C PRO A 74 -0.19 -7.82 9.47
N ASP A 75 1.10 -7.56 9.23
CA ASP A 75 1.80 -6.38 9.73
C ASP A 75 2.14 -5.48 8.55
N LEU A 76 1.48 -4.33 8.50
CA LEU A 76 1.69 -3.33 7.46
C LEU A 76 2.77 -2.35 7.91
N HIS A 77 3.96 -2.53 7.34
CA HIS A 77 5.11 -1.64 7.51
C HIS A 77 5.07 -0.56 6.42
N ILE A 78 4.64 0.63 6.80
CA ILE A 78 4.39 1.78 5.92
C ILE A 78 5.33 2.95 6.32
N GLU A 79 6.52 2.68 6.81
CA GLU A 79 7.45 3.71 7.29
C GLU A 79 8.07 4.52 6.14
N ARG A 80 8.19 3.90 4.95
CA ARG A 80 8.92 4.46 3.79
C ARG A 80 8.10 4.51 2.50
N VAL A 81 6.78 4.34 2.58
CA VAL A 81 5.91 4.41 1.39
C VAL A 81 4.74 5.37 1.65
N PRO A 82 4.12 5.93 0.59
CA PRO A 82 2.95 6.78 0.77
C PRO A 82 1.80 6.02 1.42
N VAL A 83 1.17 6.64 2.41
CA VAL A 83 0.10 6.01 3.21
C VAL A 83 -1.20 5.92 2.41
N LEU A 84 -1.52 6.92 1.59
CA LEU A 84 -2.80 7.00 0.88
C LEU A 84 -3.12 5.76 0.00
N PRO A 85 -2.22 5.28 -0.88
CA PRO A 85 -2.44 4.05 -1.64
C PRO A 85 -2.74 2.84 -0.76
N VAL A 86 -2.06 2.72 0.38
CA VAL A 86 -2.24 1.60 1.32
C VAL A 86 -3.61 1.69 1.98
N VAL A 87 -4.03 2.88 2.41
CA VAL A 87 -5.38 3.10 2.97
C VAL A 87 -6.47 2.77 1.94
N VAL A 88 -6.28 3.18 0.69
CA VAL A 88 -7.20 2.83 -0.41
C VAL A 88 -7.25 1.32 -0.61
N ALA A 89 -6.13 0.62 -0.55
CA ALA A 89 -6.08 -0.84 -0.64
C ALA A 89 -6.82 -1.53 0.52
N ILE A 90 -6.66 -1.04 1.75
CA ILE A 90 -7.41 -1.50 2.93
C ILE A 90 -8.91 -1.28 2.73
N ALA A 91 -9.31 -0.07 2.33
CA ALA A 91 -10.72 0.28 2.12
C ALA A 91 -11.41 -0.62 1.08
N ASN A 92 -10.65 -1.06 0.07
CA ASN A 92 -11.12 -1.98 -0.99
C ASN A 92 -10.97 -3.47 -0.63
N GLY A 93 -10.61 -3.81 0.61
CA GLY A 93 -10.49 -5.21 1.06
C GLY A 93 -9.31 -5.98 0.46
N ARG A 94 -8.32 -5.28 -0.13
CA ARG A 94 -7.10 -5.92 -0.67
C ARG A 94 -6.13 -6.34 0.43
N MET A 95 -6.27 -5.76 1.62
CA MET A 95 -5.45 -6.03 2.80
C MET A 95 -6.24 -6.72 3.91
N SER A 96 -6.96 -7.78 3.56
CA SER A 96 -7.86 -8.52 4.48
C SER A 96 -7.14 -9.18 5.67
N ASN A 97 -5.83 -9.38 5.58
CA ASN A 97 -5.06 -10.00 6.66
C ASN A 97 -4.48 -8.97 7.63
N ALA A 98 -4.43 -7.69 7.24
CA ALA A 98 -3.80 -6.64 8.02
C ALA A 98 -4.46 -6.49 9.39
N ARG A 99 -3.65 -6.53 10.44
CA ARG A 99 -4.04 -6.32 11.84
C ARG A 99 -3.33 -5.14 12.48
N ARG A 100 -2.07 -4.91 12.09
CA ARG A 100 -1.20 -3.92 12.71
C ARG A 100 -0.62 -3.00 11.65
N ILE A 101 -0.68 -1.70 11.89
CA ILE A 101 -0.11 -0.69 11.00
C ILE A 101 1.03 0.02 11.72
N TYR A 102 2.19 0.06 11.08
CA TYR A 102 3.38 0.77 11.52
C TYR A 102 3.70 1.88 10.52
N THR A 103 3.63 3.13 10.96
CA THR A 103 3.99 4.31 10.16
C THR A 103 5.06 5.14 10.85
N THR A 104 5.89 4.51 11.68
CA THR A 104 6.91 5.17 12.50
C THR A 104 7.84 6.01 11.63
N ASP A 105 8.05 7.26 12.02
CA ASP A 105 8.87 8.28 11.36
C ASP A 105 8.50 8.52 9.88
N ASN A 106 7.28 8.16 9.45
CA ASN A 106 6.82 8.42 8.09
C ASN A 106 6.55 9.94 7.89
N ALA A 107 7.42 10.59 7.13
CA ALA A 107 7.35 12.02 6.83
C ALA A 107 6.18 12.43 5.93
N LEU A 108 5.56 11.47 5.23
CA LEU A 108 4.42 11.65 4.32
C LEU A 108 3.07 11.53 5.04
N LEU A 109 3.06 11.10 6.31
CA LEU A 109 1.83 11.02 7.10
C LEU A 109 1.53 12.36 7.78
N ASP A 110 0.60 13.10 7.20
CA ASP A 110 0.04 14.34 7.73
C ASP A 110 -1.42 14.17 8.21
N ASP A 111 -2.02 15.24 8.74
CA ASP A 111 -3.41 15.21 9.22
C ASP A 111 -4.40 14.77 8.14
N SER A 112 -4.25 15.25 6.90
CA SER A 112 -5.20 14.95 5.83
C SER A 112 -5.24 13.45 5.53
N THR A 113 -4.06 12.86 5.38
CA THR A 113 -3.90 11.44 5.08
C THR A 113 -4.28 10.58 6.29
N PHE A 114 -3.91 11.03 7.49
CA PHE A 114 -4.25 10.36 8.75
C PHE A 114 -5.77 10.35 9.01
N ILE A 115 -6.47 11.47 8.79
CA ILE A 115 -7.92 11.54 8.93
C ILE A 115 -8.61 10.55 7.97
N PHE A 116 -8.11 10.43 6.74
CA PHE A 116 -8.62 9.45 5.79
C PHE A 116 -8.39 8.00 6.24
N LEU A 117 -7.20 7.70 6.79
CA LEU A 117 -6.92 6.42 7.44
C LEU A 117 -7.91 6.15 8.58
N VAL A 118 -8.09 7.10 9.49
CA VAL A 118 -9.01 6.96 10.63
C VAL A 118 -10.44 6.71 10.17
N HIS A 119 -10.92 7.44 9.15
CA HIS A 119 -12.25 7.18 8.59
C HIS A 119 -12.36 5.77 8.01
N THR A 120 -11.32 5.29 7.35
CA THR A 120 -11.26 3.91 6.85
C THR A 120 -11.32 2.91 8.01
N LEU A 121 -10.52 3.11 9.07
CA LEU A 121 -10.52 2.24 10.26
C LEU A 121 -11.85 2.27 11.03
N ARG A 122 -12.54 3.42 11.03
CA ARG A 122 -13.79 3.65 11.76
C ARG A 122 -15.01 3.07 11.03
N PHE A 123 -15.06 3.21 9.70
CA PHE A 123 -16.28 2.94 8.93
C PHE A 123 -16.16 1.80 7.92
N SER A 124 -14.94 1.40 7.52
CA SER A 124 -14.79 0.29 6.58
C SER A 124 -14.88 -1.05 7.31
N PRO A 125 -15.81 -1.95 6.92
CA PRO A 125 -15.85 -3.32 7.45
C PRO A 125 -14.53 -4.08 7.20
N GLN A 126 -13.83 -3.74 6.12
CA GLN A 126 -12.57 -4.38 5.71
C GLN A 126 -11.41 -4.06 6.66
N ALA A 127 -11.53 -2.99 7.44
CA ALA A 127 -10.52 -2.56 8.41
C ALA A 127 -10.85 -3.01 9.85
N SER A 128 -11.94 -3.74 10.06
CA SER A 128 -12.45 -4.08 11.40
C SER A 128 -11.49 -4.94 12.23
N GLN A 129 -10.65 -5.76 11.58
CA GLN A 129 -9.64 -6.57 12.27
C GLN A 129 -8.36 -5.80 12.68
N ILE A 130 -8.19 -4.55 12.22
CA ILE A 130 -7.02 -3.74 12.55
C ILE A 130 -7.19 -3.22 13.97
N ASP A 131 -6.31 -3.67 14.87
CA ASP A 131 -6.36 -3.40 16.31
C ASP A 131 -5.13 -2.64 16.82
N PHE A 132 -4.19 -2.30 15.94
CA PHE A 132 -2.97 -1.59 16.31
C PHE A 132 -2.57 -0.56 15.24
N LEU A 133 -2.18 0.62 15.70
CA LEU A 133 -1.65 1.69 14.87
C LEU A 133 -0.51 2.42 15.60
N ASP A 134 0.67 2.48 14.98
CA ASP A 134 1.81 3.26 15.44
C ASP A 134 2.08 4.41 14.47
N ILE A 135 1.89 5.65 14.95
CA ILE A 135 2.14 6.90 14.21
C ILE A 135 3.30 7.71 14.81
N SER A 136 4.18 7.07 15.55
CA SER A 136 5.26 7.76 16.25
C SER A 136 6.18 8.50 15.28
N GLY A 137 6.59 9.72 15.61
CA GLY A 137 7.50 10.53 14.80
C GLY A 137 6.91 11.09 13.50
N THR A 138 5.59 10.98 13.31
CA THR A 138 4.90 11.51 12.13
C THR A 138 4.55 12.99 12.30
N ARG A 139 3.95 13.58 11.26
CA ARG A 139 3.54 15.00 11.23
C ARG A 139 2.07 15.20 11.65
N VAL A 140 1.45 14.17 12.22
CA VAL A 140 0.06 14.24 12.72
C VAL A 140 0.00 15.20 13.92
N THR A 141 -0.95 16.12 13.87
CA THR A 141 -1.17 17.14 14.89
C THR A 141 -2.36 16.77 15.80
N GLU A 142 -2.66 17.61 16.79
CA GLU A 142 -3.86 17.49 17.64
C GLU A 142 -5.15 17.40 16.82
N ARG A 143 -5.21 18.07 15.66
CA ARG A 143 -6.37 18.02 14.77
C ARG A 143 -6.58 16.60 14.26
N GLY A 144 -5.56 15.97 13.67
CA GLY A 144 -5.65 14.57 13.23
C GLY A 144 -5.93 13.63 14.41
N MET A 145 -5.29 13.87 15.55
CA MET A 145 -5.48 13.08 16.76
C MET A 145 -6.92 13.10 17.28
N CYS A 146 -7.64 14.22 17.18
CA CYS A 146 -9.05 14.26 17.58
C CYS A 146 -9.89 13.19 16.88
N PHE A 147 -9.65 12.93 15.59
CA PHE A 147 -10.41 11.95 14.83
C PHE A 147 -10.14 10.51 15.30
N VAL A 148 -8.87 10.17 15.57
CA VAL A 148 -8.53 8.82 16.05
C VAL A 148 -9.05 8.59 17.47
N LEU A 149 -9.01 9.60 18.33
CA LEU A 149 -9.55 9.51 19.68
C LEU A 149 -11.07 9.31 19.66
N GLU A 150 -11.80 10.03 18.79
CA GLU A 150 -13.24 9.82 18.59
C GLU A 150 -13.57 8.40 18.16
N MET A 151 -12.84 7.90 17.15
CA MET A 151 -12.98 6.50 16.75
C MET A 151 -12.73 5.56 17.93
N MET A 152 -11.66 5.75 18.70
CA MET A 152 -11.32 4.89 19.84
C MET A 152 -12.40 4.93 20.93
N ILE A 153 -13.00 6.09 21.19
CA ILE A 153 -14.11 6.24 22.17
C ILE A 153 -15.35 5.48 21.69
N GLU A 154 -15.70 5.56 20.41
CA GLU A 154 -16.85 4.87 19.83
C GLU A 154 -16.64 3.35 19.71
N ARG A 155 -15.39 2.92 19.56
CA ARG A 155 -15.05 1.52 19.31
C ARG A 155 -15.39 0.65 20.53
N ASN A 156 -15.95 -0.52 20.24
CA ASN A 156 -16.27 -1.55 21.23
C ASN A 156 -15.28 -2.72 21.23
N THR A 157 -14.40 -2.80 20.24
CA THR A 157 -13.33 -3.79 20.13
C THR A 157 -12.00 -3.21 20.64
N PRO A 158 -11.05 -4.07 21.04
CA PRO A 158 -9.72 -3.59 21.44
C PRO A 158 -9.03 -2.80 20.34
N PHE A 159 -8.30 -1.75 20.73
CA PHE A 159 -7.47 -0.97 19.82
C PHE A 159 -6.31 -0.30 20.56
N THR A 160 -5.11 -0.38 20.01
CA THR A 160 -3.90 0.23 20.56
C THR A 160 -3.38 1.29 19.60
N LEU A 161 -3.23 2.51 20.09
CA LEU A 161 -2.59 3.63 19.40
C LEU A 161 -1.27 3.96 20.08
N ILE A 162 -0.17 3.95 19.32
CA ILE A 162 1.12 4.49 19.74
C ILE A 162 1.36 5.79 18.99
N ALA A 163 1.59 6.88 19.72
CA ALA A 163 1.91 8.18 19.15
C ALA A 163 3.02 8.87 19.94
N LYS A 164 4.23 8.35 19.80
CA LYS A 164 5.43 8.91 20.44
C LYS A 164 6.08 9.97 19.56
N ARG A 165 6.79 10.94 20.14
CA ARG A 165 7.55 11.97 19.39
C ARG A 165 6.73 12.69 18.30
N LEU A 166 5.44 12.92 18.52
CA LEU A 166 4.64 13.69 17.56
C LEU A 166 5.14 15.13 17.52
N LEU A 167 5.34 15.65 16.31
CA LEU A 167 5.63 17.07 16.10
C LEU A 167 4.31 17.84 16.14
N ILE A 168 3.76 18.07 17.33
CA ILE A 168 2.52 18.83 17.53
C ILE A 168 2.88 20.33 17.52
N PRO A 169 2.56 21.09 16.45
CA PRO A 169 2.77 22.53 16.48
C PRO A 169 1.71 23.15 17.40
N SER A 170 2.14 23.89 18.42
CA SER A 170 1.26 24.58 19.37
C SER A 170 0.39 25.69 18.75
N SER A 171 0.48 25.93 17.44
CA SER A 171 -0.23 26.99 16.73
C SER A 171 -1.69 26.66 16.37
N GLU A 172 -2.17 25.46 16.71
CA GLU A 172 -3.57 25.09 16.50
C GLU A 172 -4.52 26.00 17.28
N ALA A 173 -5.76 26.15 16.79
CA ALA A 173 -6.75 26.98 17.45
C ALA A 173 -7.09 26.44 18.85
N GLU A 174 -7.39 27.32 19.80
CA GLU A 174 -7.72 26.95 21.19
C GLU A 174 -8.83 25.89 21.27
N ALA A 175 -9.84 26.00 20.41
CA ALA A 175 -10.92 25.02 20.30
C ALA A 175 -10.45 23.58 19.96
N VAL A 176 -9.37 23.42 19.18
CA VAL A 176 -8.81 22.11 18.83
C VAL A 176 -8.11 21.51 20.04
N ARG A 177 -7.34 22.32 20.79
CA ARG A 177 -6.69 21.91 22.04
C ARG A 177 -7.71 21.46 23.09
N ASP A 178 -8.76 22.24 23.29
CA ASP A 178 -9.81 21.93 24.26
C ASP A 178 -10.55 20.63 23.90
N ARG A 179 -10.86 20.44 22.61
CA ARG A 179 -11.45 19.19 22.12
C ARG A 179 -10.51 18.01 22.32
N TYR A 180 -9.23 18.16 21.99
CA TYR A 180 -8.23 17.11 22.19
C TYR A 180 -8.13 16.72 23.67
N ALA A 181 -8.03 17.70 24.58
CA ALA A 181 -7.97 17.45 26.02
C ALA A 181 -9.24 16.75 26.56
N SER A 182 -10.42 17.16 26.08
CA SER A 182 -11.70 16.53 26.41
C SER A 182 -11.76 15.07 25.95
N LEU A 183 -11.38 14.79 24.71
CA LEU A 183 -11.33 13.43 24.14
C LEU A 183 -10.34 12.54 24.89
N MET A 184 -9.17 13.10 25.26
CA MET A 184 -8.18 12.40 26.07
C MET A 184 -8.73 11.98 27.43
N ASN A 185 -9.48 12.85 28.10
CA ASN A 185 -10.12 12.51 29.37
C ASN A 185 -11.17 11.40 29.20
N MET A 186 -12.02 11.47 28.17
CA MET A 186 -13.00 10.43 27.87
C MET A 186 -12.34 9.08 27.55
N LEU A 187 -11.22 9.08 26.83
CA LEU A 187 -10.51 7.85 26.47
C LEU A 187 -9.91 7.15 27.70
N ARG A 188 -9.49 7.87 28.74
CA ARG A 188 -8.95 7.26 29.98
C ARG A 188 -9.96 6.36 30.68
N GLU A 189 -11.25 6.61 30.51
CA GLU A 189 -12.32 5.80 31.09
C GLU A 189 -12.59 4.51 30.27
N LYS A 190 -12.10 4.43 29.04
CA LYS A 190 -12.27 3.26 28.15
C LYS A 190 -11.26 2.17 28.47
N LYS A 191 -11.76 1.03 28.96
CA LYS A 191 -10.94 -0.15 29.29
C LYS A 191 -10.40 -0.95 28.10
N ARG A 192 -10.94 -0.77 26.90
CA ARG A 192 -10.61 -1.60 25.71
C ARG A 192 -9.64 -0.92 24.76
N CYS A 193 -9.40 0.37 24.91
CA CYS A 193 -8.53 1.13 24.03
C CYS A 193 -7.31 1.60 24.81
N TYR A 194 -6.13 1.45 24.22
CA TYR A 194 -4.87 1.84 24.83
C TYR A 194 -4.23 2.93 24.00
N PHE A 195 -3.89 4.05 24.65
CA PHE A 195 -3.17 5.14 24.02
C PHE A 195 -1.84 5.35 24.73
N ILE A 196 -0.75 5.22 23.98
CA ILE A 196 0.62 5.36 24.46
C ILE A 196 1.22 6.62 23.81
N GLN A 197 1.50 7.62 24.62
CA GLN A 197 2.05 8.91 24.20
C GLN A 197 3.29 9.22 25.05
N GLU A 198 4.47 9.35 24.42
CA GLU A 198 5.75 9.77 25.01
C GLU A 198 6.60 10.58 24.02
#